data_AF-A0A6L3II96-F1
#
_entry.id   AF-A0A6L3II96-F1
#
_cell.length_a   1.000
_cell.length_b   1.000
_cell.length_c   1.000
_cell.angle_alpha   90.00
_cell.angle_beta   90.00
_cell.angle_gamma   90.00
#
_symmetry.space_group_name_H-M   'P 1'
#
loop_
_entity.id
_entity.type
_entity.pdbx_description
1 polymer ?
#
loop_
_entity_poly.entity_id
_entity_poly.type
_entity_poly.pdbx_seq_one_letter_code
_entity_poly.pdbx_strand_id
1 'polypeptide(L)'
;MVYDLDMLKAFYASFEKKIGRVRAVLQRPLTLAEKILYTHLYDDAQLKNYERGEDYVNFRPDRVAMQDATAQMALLQFINAGKDSAAVPSTVHCDHLIQAY
;
A
#
# COMPACT_ATOMS: atom_id res chain seq x y z
N MET A 1 -5.71 6.96 -19.46
CA MET A 1 -6.88 6.95 -18.57
C MET A 1 -6.35 6.91 -17.14
N VAL A 2 -6.81 7.81 -16.26
CA VAL A 2 -6.38 7.79 -14.85
C VAL A 2 -7.27 6.79 -14.12
N TYR A 3 -6.70 5.66 -13.69
CA TYR A 3 -7.40 4.67 -12.89
C TYR A 3 -7.51 5.16 -11.42
N ASP A 4 -8.54 4.71 -10.71
CA ASP A 4 -8.70 4.92 -9.26
C ASP A 4 -8.78 6.40 -8.80
N LEU A 5 -9.25 7.30 -9.68
CA LEU A 5 -9.31 8.73 -9.41
C LEU A 5 -10.14 9.07 -8.15
N ASP A 6 -11.24 8.37 -7.92
CA ASP A 6 -12.11 8.61 -6.76
C ASP A 6 -11.44 8.18 -5.45
N MET A 7 -10.68 7.07 -5.48
CA MET A 7 -9.87 6.63 -4.34
C MET A 7 -8.82 7.70 -3.99
N LEU A 8 -8.09 8.21 -4.98
CA LEU A 8 -7.08 9.26 -4.78
C LEU A 8 -7.70 10.55 -4.20
N LYS A 9 -8.83 10.98 -4.75
CA LYS A 9 -9.57 12.15 -4.22
C LYS A 9 -9.97 11.95 -2.77
N ALA A 10 -10.53 10.79 -2.44
CA ALA A 10 -10.94 10.46 -1.07
C ALA A 10 -9.73 10.43 -0.11
N PHE A 11 -8.63 9.83 -0.54
CA PHE A 11 -7.40 9.78 0.26
C PHE A 11 -6.89 11.20 0.55
N TYR A 12 -6.68 12.02 -0.47
CA TYR A 12 -6.13 13.36 -0.30
C TYR A 12 -7.08 14.32 0.44
N ALA A 13 -8.40 14.15 0.30
CA ALA A 13 -9.38 14.86 1.13
C ALA A 13 -9.23 14.52 2.63
N SER A 14 -8.84 13.28 2.97
CA SER A 14 -8.62 12.84 4.35
C SER A 14 -7.19 13.09 4.87
N PHE A 15 -6.24 13.39 3.98
CA PHE A 15 -4.81 13.37 4.28
C PHE A 15 -4.42 14.38 5.35
N GLU A 16 -4.96 15.60 5.31
CA GLU A 16 -4.68 16.66 6.29
C GLU A 16 -5.06 16.21 7.71
N LYS A 17 -6.24 15.60 7.86
CA LYS A 17 -6.71 15.07 9.16
C LYS A 17 -5.79 13.95 9.66
N LYS A 18 -5.44 13.00 8.79
CA LYS A 18 -4.55 11.88 9.15
C LYS A 18 -3.19 12.41 9.60
N ILE A 19 -2.58 13.30 8.82
CA ILE A 19 -1.24 13.81 9.16
C ILE A 19 -1.24 14.71 10.39
N GLY A 20 -2.33 15.44 10.64
CA GLY A 20 -2.52 16.19 11.87
C GLY A 20 -2.44 15.28 13.12
N ARG A 21 -3.14 14.14 13.08
CA ARG A 21 -3.07 13.12 14.16
C ARG A 21 -1.65 12.57 14.33
N VAL A 22 -0.99 12.20 13.23
CA VAL A 22 0.38 11.66 13.27
C VAL A 22 1.35 12.66 13.91
N ARG A 23 1.28 13.94 13.52
CA ARG A 23 2.12 15.00 14.09
C ARG A 23 1.86 15.21 15.58
N ALA A 24 0.59 15.18 15.98
CA ALA A 24 0.20 15.34 17.38
C ALA A 24 0.73 14.21 18.29
N VAL A 25 0.88 12.99 17.77
CA VAL A 25 1.42 11.87 18.56
C VAL A 25 2.95 11.82 18.51
N LEU A 26 3.56 12.01 17.33
CA LEU A 26 5.00 11.85 17.16
C LEU A 26 5.83 13.04 17.63
N GLN A 27 5.25 14.25 17.66
CA GLN A 27 5.88 15.48 18.16
C GLN A 27 7.28 15.77 17.58
N ARG A 28 7.50 15.39 16.31
CA ARG A 28 8.76 15.62 15.59
C ARG A 28 8.51 15.87 14.10
N PRO A 29 9.47 16.47 13.37
CA PRO A 29 9.41 16.55 11.92
C PRO A 29 9.33 15.15 11.28
N LEU A 30 8.61 15.06 10.16
CA LEU A 30 8.40 13.82 9.40
C LEU A 30 8.96 13.97 7.99
N THR A 31 9.69 12.95 7.54
CA THR A 31 10.09 12.82 6.14
C THR A 31 8.87 12.52 5.26
N LEU A 32 8.98 12.70 3.94
CA LEU A 32 7.88 12.35 3.04
C LEU A 32 7.49 10.86 3.15
N ALA A 33 8.48 9.97 3.22
CA ALA A 33 8.25 8.54 3.39
C ALA A 33 7.48 8.25 4.69
N GLU A 34 7.84 8.89 5.80
CA GLU A 34 7.09 8.76 7.06
C GLU A 34 5.66 9.24 6.91
N LYS A 35 5.42 10.41 6.29
CA LYS A 35 4.06 10.90 6.06
C LYS A 35 3.22 9.88 5.27
N ILE A 36 3.78 9.29 4.22
CA ILE A 36 3.08 8.28 3.41
C ILE A 36 2.82 7.03 4.25
N LEU A 37 3.83 6.45 4.89
CA LEU A 37 3.69 5.21 5.67
C LEU A 37 2.72 5.37 6.85
N TYR A 38 2.84 6.45 7.63
CA TYR A 38 1.96 6.70 8.77
C TYR A 38 0.51 6.97 8.38
N THR A 39 0.26 7.52 7.18
CA THR A 39 -1.11 7.75 6.69
C THR A 39 -1.77 6.51 6.07
N HIS A 40 -0.99 5.43 5.90
CA HIS A 40 -1.41 4.11 5.43
C HIS A 40 -1.24 3.03 6.49
N LEU A 41 -1.26 3.38 7.79
CA LEU A 41 -1.36 2.37 8.84
C LEU A 41 -2.66 1.57 8.68
N TYR A 42 -2.59 0.27 8.94
CA TYR A 42 -3.78 -0.60 8.91
C TYR A 42 -4.75 -0.26 10.05
N ASP A 43 -4.20 0.02 11.23
CA ASP A 43 -4.95 0.39 12.43
C ASP A 43 -4.40 1.69 13.04
N ASP A 44 -5.21 2.75 12.97
CA ASP A 44 -4.89 4.07 13.52
C ASP A 44 -4.75 4.06 15.05
N ALA A 45 -5.27 3.04 15.74
CA ALA A 45 -5.13 2.87 17.19
C ALA A 45 -3.72 2.41 17.58
N GLN A 46 -2.97 1.78 16.66
CA GLN A 46 -1.60 1.33 16.92
C GLN A 46 -0.54 2.40 16.67
N LEU A 47 -0.97 3.61 16.30
CA LEU A 47 -0.07 4.72 15.99
C LEU A 47 0.83 5.04 17.19
N LYS A 48 2.12 4.78 17.02
CA LYS A 48 3.19 5.10 17.96
C LYS A 48 4.42 5.57 17.17
N ASN A 49 5.46 6.03 17.86
CA ASN A 49 6.74 6.31 17.20
C ASN A 49 7.46 4.98 16.93
N TYR A 50 7.31 4.46 15.71
CA TYR A 50 7.98 3.23 15.29
C TYR A 50 9.48 3.44 15.07
N GLU A 51 10.28 2.46 15.51
CA GLU A 51 11.72 2.45 15.37
C GLU A 51 12.15 1.95 13.99
N ARG A 52 13.04 2.70 13.34
CA ARG A 52 13.45 2.43 11.95
C ARG A 52 14.40 1.24 11.89
N GLY A 53 14.07 0.27 11.06
CA GLY A 53 14.88 -0.95 10.89
C GLY A 53 14.65 -1.98 11.99
N GLU A 54 13.77 -1.70 12.96
CA GLU A 54 13.47 -2.61 14.07
C GLU A 54 12.00 -2.99 14.13
N ASP A 55 11.10 -2.00 14.15
CA ASP A 55 9.67 -2.27 14.26
C ASP A 55 9.09 -2.82 12.95
N TYR A 56 8.33 -3.91 13.06
CA TYR A 56 7.43 -4.36 11.99
C TYR A 56 6.12 -3.58 12.05
N VAL A 57 5.67 -3.06 10.91
CA VAL A 57 4.50 -2.18 10.85
C VAL A 57 3.49 -2.72 9.84
N ASN A 58 2.24 -2.82 10.26
CA ASN A 58 1.14 -3.25 9.41
C ASN A 58 0.61 -2.05 8.61
N PHE A 59 0.87 -2.05 7.31
CA PHE A 59 0.34 -1.05 6.38
C PHE A 59 -0.88 -1.58 5.62
N ARG A 60 -1.65 -0.65 5.04
CA ARG A 60 -2.74 -0.94 4.12
C ARG A 60 -2.38 -0.35 2.74
N PRO A 61 -1.71 -1.12 1.86
CA PRO A 61 -1.42 -0.69 0.50
C PRO A 61 -2.70 -0.44 -0.30
N ASP A 62 -2.69 0.58 -1.15
CA ASP A 62 -3.86 0.94 -1.96
C ASP A 62 -4.02 0.07 -3.21
N ARG A 63 -2.93 -0.56 -3.69
CA ARG A 63 -2.93 -1.39 -4.90
C ARG A 63 -1.80 -2.42 -4.89
N VAL A 64 -1.94 -3.42 -5.75
CA VAL A 64 -0.91 -4.43 -6.02
C VAL A 64 -0.59 -4.44 -7.51
N ALA A 65 0.69 -4.50 -7.86
CA ALA A 65 1.14 -4.72 -9.23
C ALA A 65 2.10 -5.91 -9.23
N MET A 66 1.92 -6.80 -10.20
CA MET A 66 2.77 -7.96 -10.41
C MET A 66 3.25 -7.98 -11.85
N GLN A 67 4.38 -8.64 -12.09
CA GLN A 67 4.90 -8.93 -13.42
C GLN A 67 4.77 -10.42 -13.72
N ASP A 68 4.68 -10.81 -14.98
CA ASP A 68 4.35 -12.17 -15.44
C ASP A 68 5.30 -13.27 -14.94
N ALA A 69 6.58 -12.99 -14.74
CA ALA A 69 7.52 -13.95 -14.17
C ALA A 69 7.31 -14.23 -12.67
N THR A 70 6.68 -13.33 -11.89
CA THR A 70 6.36 -13.54 -10.46
C THR A 70 4.86 -13.68 -10.17
N ALA A 71 4.00 -13.16 -11.05
CA ALA A 71 2.55 -13.18 -10.91
C ALA A 71 2.00 -14.60 -10.88
N GLN A 72 2.61 -15.53 -11.64
CA GLN A 72 2.17 -16.92 -11.70
C GLN A 72 2.08 -17.55 -10.31
N MET A 73 3.14 -17.42 -9.50
CA MET A 73 3.17 -18.03 -8.17
C MET A 73 2.36 -17.24 -7.13
N ALA A 74 2.27 -15.93 -7.29
CA ALA A 74 1.40 -15.10 -6.44
C ALA A 74 -0.08 -15.46 -6.65
N LEU A 75 -0.52 -15.64 -7.91
CA LEU A 75 -1.88 -16.02 -8.24
C LEU A 75 -2.22 -17.43 -7.78
N LEU A 76 -1.30 -18.40 -7.92
CA LEU A 76 -1.50 -19.76 -7.40
C LEU A 76 -1.69 -19.78 -5.87
N GLN A 77 -0.90 -18.99 -5.14
CA GLN A 77 -1.09 -18.83 -3.69
C GLN A 77 -2.41 -18.14 -3.37
N PHE A 78 -2.82 -17.14 -4.16
CA PHE A 78 -4.10 -16.46 -3.99
C PHE A 78 -5.29 -17.40 -4.21
N ILE A 79 -5.22 -18.29 -5.22
CA ILE A 79 -6.22 -19.35 -5.45
C ILE A 79 -6.28 -20.29 -4.25
N ASN A 80 -5.12 -20.74 -3.73
CA ASN A 80 -5.05 -21.61 -2.56
C ASN A 80 -5.58 -20.94 -1.28
N ALA A 81 -5.54 -19.61 -1.19
CA ALA A 81 -6.12 -18.87 -0.07
C ALA A 81 -7.67 -18.87 -0.08
N GLY A 82 -8.31 -19.41 -1.13
CA GLY A 82 -9.76 -19.55 -1.22
C GLY A 82 -10.52 -18.22 -1.27
N LYS A 83 -9.92 -17.20 -1.88
CA LYS A 83 -10.53 -15.87 -2.03
C LYS A 83 -11.18 -15.74 -3.41
N ASP A 84 -12.41 -15.25 -3.45
CA ASP A 84 -13.16 -15.07 -4.71
C ASP A 84 -12.63 -13.91 -5.56
N SER A 85 -12.08 -12.87 -4.94
CA SER A 85 -11.58 -11.68 -5.62
C SER A 85 -10.51 -10.94 -4.82
N ALA A 86 -9.65 -10.18 -5.52
CA ALA A 86 -8.68 -9.30 -4.88
C ALA A 86 -9.35 -8.20 -4.04
N ALA A 87 -8.74 -7.82 -2.92
CA ALA A 87 -9.27 -6.82 -2.00
C ALA A 87 -8.97 -5.37 -2.42
N VAL A 88 -7.98 -5.18 -3.29
CA VAL A 88 -7.55 -3.86 -3.81
C VAL A 88 -7.29 -3.96 -5.31
N PRO A 89 -7.32 -2.84 -6.07
CA PRO A 89 -6.96 -2.84 -7.48
C PRO A 89 -5.63 -3.56 -7.71
N SER A 90 -5.65 -4.55 -8.59
CA SER A 90 -4.52 -5.47 -8.81
C SER A 90 -4.30 -5.66 -10.30
N THR A 91 -3.05 -5.51 -10.76
CA THR A 91 -2.67 -5.66 -12.17
C THR A 91 -1.54 -6.68 -12.35
N VAL A 92 -1.57 -7.40 -13.47
CA VAL A 92 -0.46 -8.23 -13.94
C VAL A 92 0.04 -7.63 -15.24
N HIS A 93 1.34 -7.39 -15.33
CA HIS A 93 2.02 -6.87 -16.50
C HIS A 93 2.78 -8.02 -17.19
N CYS A 94 2.52 -8.23 -18.49
CA CYS A 94 3.17 -9.29 -19.27
C CYS A 94 4.35 -8.70 -20.05
N ASP A 95 5.48 -8.55 -19.37
CA ASP A 95 6.65 -7.82 -19.86
C ASP A 95 7.97 -8.58 -19.74
N HIS A 96 8.05 -9.72 -19.04
CA HIS A 96 9.31 -10.45 -18.84
C HIS A 96 9.48 -11.65 -19.77
N LEU A 97 8.39 -12.29 -20.22
CA LEU A 97 8.46 -13.59 -20.91
C LEU A 97 8.39 -13.48 -22.44
N ILE A 98 8.40 -12.27 -22.99
CA ILE A 98 8.41 -12.04 -24.44
C ILE A 98 9.87 -11.89 -24.90
N GLN A 99 10.37 -12.88 -25.61
CA GLN A 99 11.69 -12.84 -26.21
C GLN A 99 11.66 -12.03 -27.51
N ALA A 100 12.60 -11.10 -27.68
CA ALA A 100 12.83 -10.41 -28.95
C ALA A 100 13.54 -11.35 -29.94
N TYR A 101 13.00 -11.45 -31.16
CA TYR A 101 13.58 -12.17 -32.29
C TYR A 101 14.00 -11.22 -33.40
#